data_AF-A0A7S4SNY5-F1
#
_entry.id   AF-A0A7S4SNY5-F1
#
_cell.length_a   1.000
_cell.length_b   1.000
_cell.length_c   1.000
_cell.angle_alpha   90.00
_cell.angle_beta   90.00
_cell.angle_gamma   90.00
#
_symmetry.space_group_name_H-M   'P 1'
#
loop_
_entity.id
_entity.type
_entity.pdbx_description
1 polymer ?
#
loop_
_entity_poly.entity_id
_entity_poly.type
_entity_poly.pdbx_seq_one_letter_code
_entity_poly.pdbx_strand_id
1 'polypeptide(L)'
;GPLSLDGIEVDVSSGVPSAGDSFILNPARSASANFALQITDPRKIAAASAVTSSVSSGNAGDGKIDAVAVAGTNTLPLASPVTLTFNPDALGVGVPGFDVTGGPGGIGPLPYDPATESAGKSLALGATGLSVTVSAVP
;
A
#
# COMPACT_ATOMS: atom_id res chain seq x y z
N GLY A 1 -21.54 -1.92 -21.03
CA GLY A 1 -20.66 -1.97 -19.85
C GLY A 1 -21.11 -3.15 -18.99
N PRO A 2 -20.19 -3.77 -18.24
CA PRO A 2 -20.53 -4.93 -17.43
C PRO A 2 -21.55 -4.55 -16.35
N LEU A 3 -22.48 -5.47 -16.08
CA LEU A 3 -23.40 -5.37 -14.94
C LEU A 3 -22.67 -5.90 -13.71
N SER A 4 -22.48 -5.05 -12.70
CA SER A 4 -21.93 -5.45 -11.41
C SER A 4 -23.07 -5.60 -10.40
N LEU A 5 -23.21 -6.79 -9.81
CA LEU A 5 -24.22 -7.09 -8.79
C LEU A 5 -23.60 -8.02 -7.76
N ASP A 6 -23.66 -7.65 -6.48
CA ASP A 6 -23.24 -8.49 -5.35
C ASP A 6 -21.82 -9.10 -5.49
N GLY A 7 -20.89 -8.35 -6.09
CA GLY A 7 -19.51 -8.78 -6.31
C GLY A 7 -19.30 -9.68 -7.54
N ILE A 8 -20.33 -9.89 -8.35
CA ILE A 8 -20.28 -10.60 -9.63
C ILE A 8 -20.29 -9.56 -10.75
N GLU A 9 -19.37 -9.71 -11.70
CA GLU A 9 -19.33 -8.93 -12.92
C GLU A 9 -19.87 -9.78 -14.08
N VAL A 10 -20.94 -9.31 -14.71
CA VAL A 10 -21.59 -9.96 -15.86
C VAL A 10 -21.35 -9.11 -17.08
N ASP A 11 -20.51 -9.62 -17.98
CA ASP A 11 -20.26 -8.97 -19.27
C ASP A 11 -21.40 -9.29 -20.26
N VAL A 12 -22.12 -8.24 -20.66
CA VAL A 12 -23.22 -8.28 -21.65
C VAL A 12 -22.83 -7.55 -22.95
N SER A 13 -21.54 -7.32 -23.18
CA SER A 13 -21.03 -6.61 -24.36
C SER A 13 -21.31 -7.33 -25.68
N SER A 14 -21.51 -8.65 -25.65
CA SER A 14 -21.79 -9.48 -26.82
C SER A 14 -23.24 -9.44 -27.29
N GLY A 15 -24.15 -8.77 -26.56
CA GLY A 15 -25.55 -8.58 -26.95
C GLY A 15 -26.38 -7.91 -25.86
N VAL A 16 -27.12 -6.85 -26.22
CA VAL A 16 -28.00 -6.15 -25.28
C VAL A 16 -29.25 -6.99 -25.02
N PRO A 17 -29.52 -7.42 -23.78
CA PRO A 17 -30.75 -8.12 -23.44
C PRO A 17 -31.99 -7.29 -23.81
N SER A 18 -33.02 -7.94 -24.33
CA SER A 18 -34.29 -7.30 -24.62
C SER A 18 -35.20 -7.26 -23.39
N ALA A 19 -36.17 -6.35 -23.40
CA ALA A 19 -37.17 -6.29 -22.33
C ALA A 19 -37.96 -7.60 -22.26
N GLY A 20 -37.92 -8.26 -21.11
CA GLY A 20 -38.54 -9.57 -20.88
C GLY A 20 -37.55 -10.74 -20.77
N ASP A 21 -36.28 -10.53 -21.10
CA ASP A 21 -35.26 -11.56 -20.94
C ASP A 21 -34.98 -11.85 -19.46
N SER A 22 -34.72 -13.11 -19.13
CA SER A 22 -34.39 -13.55 -17.77
C SER A 22 -33.25 -14.56 -17.80
N PHE A 23 -32.26 -14.36 -16.94
CA PHE A 23 -31.08 -15.20 -16.83
C PHE A 23 -30.90 -15.64 -15.38
N ILE A 24 -30.51 -16.90 -15.17
CA ILE A 24 -30.20 -17.45 -13.85
C ILE A 24 -28.69 -17.59 -13.73
N LEU A 25 -28.11 -16.94 -12.72
CA LEU A 25 -26.70 -17.03 -12.41
C LEU A 25 -26.53 -17.92 -11.18
N ASN A 26 -25.71 -18.97 -11.31
CA ASN A 26 -25.38 -19.89 -10.20
C ASN A 26 -23.85 -19.99 -10.01
N PRO A 27 -23.17 -18.91 -9.57
CA PRO A 27 -21.71 -18.81 -9.67
C PRO A 27 -20.96 -19.88 -8.87
N ALA A 28 -21.50 -20.29 -7.71
CA ALA A 28 -20.84 -21.20 -6.78
C ALA A 28 -21.27 -22.67 -6.91
N ARG A 29 -22.19 -23.02 -7.83
CA ARG A 29 -22.81 -24.36 -7.88
C ARG A 29 -21.81 -25.50 -7.99
N SER A 30 -20.72 -25.28 -8.73
CA SER A 30 -19.65 -26.28 -8.94
C SER A 30 -18.35 -25.91 -8.23
N ALA A 31 -18.35 -24.91 -7.33
CA ALA A 31 -17.13 -24.44 -6.69
C ALA A 31 -16.46 -25.52 -5.85
N SER A 32 -17.24 -26.31 -5.10
CA SER A 32 -16.73 -27.39 -4.26
C SER A 32 -16.11 -28.53 -5.06
N ALA A 33 -16.75 -28.94 -6.16
CA ALA A 33 -16.25 -30.00 -7.04
C ALA A 33 -14.93 -29.64 -7.74
N ASN A 34 -14.65 -28.34 -7.91
CA ASN A 34 -13.43 -27.84 -8.55
C ASN A 34 -12.40 -27.29 -7.55
N PHE A 35 -12.65 -27.38 -6.24
CA PHE A 35 -11.72 -26.89 -5.23
C PHE A 35 -10.51 -27.83 -5.11
N ALA A 36 -9.30 -27.29 -5.26
CA ALA A 36 -8.07 -28.08 -5.23
C ALA A 36 -6.90 -27.30 -4.63
N LEU A 37 -5.95 -28.03 -4.01
CA LEU A 37 -4.71 -27.45 -3.50
C LEU A 37 -3.80 -27.04 -4.66
N GLN A 38 -3.58 -25.73 -4.81
CA GLN A 38 -2.69 -25.18 -5.85
C GLN A 38 -1.24 -25.03 -5.38
N ILE A 39 -1.01 -24.84 -4.07
CA ILE A 39 0.32 -24.68 -3.49
C ILE A 39 0.80 -26.03 -2.95
N THR A 40 1.58 -26.75 -3.75
CA THR A 40 2.21 -28.03 -3.36
C THR A 40 3.66 -27.88 -2.91
N ASP A 41 4.29 -26.72 -3.20
CA ASP A 41 5.63 -26.35 -2.75
C ASP A 41 5.51 -25.31 -1.61
N PRO A 42 5.92 -25.63 -0.37
CA PRO A 42 5.86 -24.71 0.76
C PRO A 42 6.59 -23.39 0.54
N ARG A 43 7.59 -23.35 -0.36
CA ARG A 43 8.34 -22.12 -0.67
C ARG A 43 7.50 -21.10 -1.43
N LYS A 44 6.36 -21.50 -1.98
CA LYS A 44 5.41 -20.59 -2.66
C LYS A 44 4.43 -19.94 -1.68
N ILE A 45 4.51 -20.24 -0.38
CA ILE A 45 3.73 -19.55 0.64
C ILE A 45 4.29 -18.14 0.81
N ALA A 46 3.46 -17.13 0.52
CA ALA A 46 3.80 -15.71 0.64
C ALA A 46 3.75 -15.25 2.11
N ALA A 47 4.68 -15.73 2.94
CA ALA A 47 4.77 -15.37 4.36
C ALA A 47 5.57 -14.09 4.63
N ALA A 48 6.36 -13.62 3.66
CA ALA A 48 7.17 -12.41 3.80
C ALA A 48 6.34 -11.15 3.48
N SER A 49 6.67 -10.04 4.14
CA SER A 49 6.18 -8.71 3.73
C SER A 49 6.71 -8.36 2.35
N ALA A 50 5.87 -7.70 1.54
CA ALA A 50 6.26 -7.21 0.22
C ALA A 50 7.23 -6.01 0.28
N VAL A 51 7.34 -5.36 1.44
CA VAL A 51 8.21 -4.20 1.68
C VAL A 51 8.97 -4.37 2.99
N THR A 52 10.23 -3.92 3.01
CA THR A 52 11.09 -3.88 4.20
C THR A 52 11.54 -2.44 4.46
N SER A 53 11.65 -2.05 5.73
CA SER A 53 12.28 -0.80 6.16
C SER A 53 13.67 -1.05 6.74
N SER A 54 14.53 -0.04 6.66
CA SER A 54 15.84 -0.04 7.33
C SER A 54 16.25 1.38 7.69
N VAL A 55 16.95 1.54 8.80
CA VAL A 55 17.55 2.82 9.21
C VAL A 55 19.04 2.79 8.86
N SER A 56 19.54 3.87 8.26
CA SER A 56 20.96 4.00 7.90
C SER A 56 21.84 4.06 9.15
N SER A 57 23.01 3.41 9.11
CA SER A 57 24.02 3.51 10.19
C SER A 57 24.63 4.90 10.33
N GLY A 58 24.44 5.78 9.34
CA GLY A 58 24.81 7.20 9.40
C GLY A 58 23.72 8.10 9.99
N ASN A 59 22.63 7.54 10.51
CA ASN A 59 21.61 8.34 11.21
C ASN A 59 22.22 8.96 12.48
N ALA A 60 22.22 10.28 12.55
CA ALA A 60 22.77 11.02 13.67
C ALA A 60 21.80 11.14 14.86
N GLY A 61 20.50 10.91 14.62
CA GLY A 61 19.45 10.90 15.64
C GLY A 61 19.03 9.49 16.06
N ASP A 62 18.03 9.40 16.92
CA ASP A 62 17.48 8.11 17.41
C ASP A 62 16.32 7.58 16.55
N GLY A 63 16.11 8.16 15.36
CA GLY A 63 14.97 7.89 14.51
C GLY A 63 14.81 6.43 14.08
N LYS A 64 13.59 5.91 14.22
CA LYS A 64 13.19 4.54 13.88
C LYS A 64 12.03 4.52 12.90
N ILE A 65 12.00 3.47 12.09
CA ILE A 65 10.89 3.11 11.20
C ILE A 65 10.41 1.72 11.64
N ASP A 66 9.22 1.67 12.26
CA ASP A 66 8.68 0.42 12.82
C ASP A 66 7.65 -0.22 11.89
N ALA A 67 6.39 0.19 12.01
CA ALA A 67 5.28 -0.46 11.33
C ALA A 67 5.18 0.01 9.87
N VAL A 68 5.58 -0.85 8.93
CA VAL A 68 5.33 -0.69 7.50
C VAL A 68 4.03 -1.40 7.13
N ALA A 69 3.03 -0.66 6.68
CA ALA A 69 1.74 -1.20 6.27
C ALA A 69 1.52 -1.00 4.76
N VAL A 70 1.10 -2.08 4.08
CA VAL A 70 0.83 -2.11 2.63
C VAL A 70 -0.67 -2.34 2.43
N ALA A 71 -1.40 -1.29 2.09
CA ALA A 71 -2.84 -1.35 1.77
C ALA A 71 -3.11 -1.60 0.28
N GLY A 72 -2.08 -1.55 -0.58
CA GLY A 72 -2.18 -1.82 -2.01
C GLY A 72 -0.86 -2.31 -2.61
N THR A 73 -0.93 -3.22 -3.57
CA THR A 73 0.24 -3.78 -4.27
C THR A 73 0.38 -3.26 -5.71
N ASN A 74 -0.53 -2.38 -6.13
CA ASN A 74 -0.58 -1.80 -7.47
C ASN A 74 0.67 -0.98 -7.82
N THR A 75 1.43 -0.52 -6.82
CA THR A 75 2.70 0.19 -7.00
C THR A 75 3.94 -0.64 -6.61
N LEU A 76 3.78 -1.95 -6.40
CA LEU A 76 4.88 -2.87 -6.10
C LEU A 76 5.25 -3.72 -7.33
N PRO A 77 6.53 -4.05 -7.54
CA PRO A 77 7.69 -3.62 -6.75
C PRO A 77 7.99 -2.13 -6.94
N LEU A 78 8.53 -1.47 -5.92
CA LEU A 78 8.94 -0.08 -6.06
C LEU A 78 10.06 0.02 -7.11
N ALA A 79 9.93 0.98 -8.03
CA ALA A 79 10.97 1.25 -9.04
C ALA A 79 12.28 1.75 -8.41
N SER A 80 12.20 2.42 -7.27
CA SER A 80 13.35 2.84 -6.45
C SER A 80 13.00 2.85 -4.96
N PRO A 81 13.98 2.67 -4.05
CA PRO A 81 13.74 2.79 -2.61
C PRO A 81 13.19 4.18 -2.24
N VAL A 82 12.27 4.23 -1.28
CA VAL A 82 11.82 5.50 -0.67
C VAL A 82 12.78 5.86 0.46
N THR A 83 13.33 7.07 0.42
CA THR A 83 14.21 7.59 1.48
C THR A 83 13.56 8.79 2.15
N LEU A 84 13.48 8.75 3.48
CA LEU A 84 13.02 9.84 4.33
C LEU A 84 14.24 10.52 4.96
N THR A 85 14.38 11.83 4.76
CA THR A 85 15.45 12.63 5.36
C THR A 85 14.84 13.71 6.23
N PHE A 86 15.17 13.73 7.52
CA PHE A 86 14.67 14.78 8.42
C PHE A 86 15.24 16.14 8.01
N ASN A 87 14.38 17.15 7.97
CA ASN A 87 14.73 18.53 7.69
C ASN A 87 13.93 19.46 8.64
N PRO A 88 14.61 20.30 9.45
CA PRO A 88 13.94 21.19 10.40
C PRO A 88 13.12 22.30 9.72
N ASP A 89 13.34 22.55 8.43
CA ASP A 89 12.69 23.58 7.63
C ASP A 89 11.92 22.98 6.42
N ALA A 90 11.54 21.69 6.48
CA ALA A 90 10.96 20.96 5.36
C ALA A 90 9.68 21.60 4.80
N LEU A 91 8.84 22.19 5.65
CA LEU A 91 7.61 22.88 5.25
C LEU A 91 7.71 24.41 5.33
N GLY A 92 8.93 24.94 5.39
CA GLY A 92 9.23 26.36 5.61
C GLY A 92 10.06 26.57 6.87
N VAL A 93 10.57 27.80 7.04
CA VAL A 93 11.49 28.14 8.15
C VAL A 93 10.85 27.82 9.51
N GLY A 94 11.49 26.92 10.26
CA GLY A 94 11.08 26.45 11.58
C GLY A 94 9.95 25.42 11.58
N VAL A 95 9.54 24.89 10.41
CA VAL A 95 8.48 23.88 10.31
C VAL A 95 9.10 22.53 9.90
N PRO A 96 9.34 21.63 10.88
CA PRO A 96 10.05 20.38 10.64
C PRO A 96 9.23 19.36 9.85
N GLY A 97 9.94 18.48 9.15
CA GLY A 97 9.36 17.37 8.41
C GLY A 97 10.40 16.43 7.81
N PHE A 98 9.92 15.50 6.99
CA PHE A 98 10.76 14.60 6.21
C PHE A 98 10.68 14.95 4.73
N ASP A 99 11.83 15.30 4.15
CA ASP A 99 11.98 15.30 2.71
C ASP A 99 11.97 13.85 2.21
N VAL A 100 11.20 13.60 1.16
CA VAL A 100 11.04 12.26 0.60
C VAL A 100 11.60 12.18 -0.81
N THR A 101 12.43 11.17 -1.04
CA THR A 101 13.03 10.91 -2.35
C THR A 101 12.84 9.45 -2.76
N GLY A 102 12.85 9.20 -4.08
CA GLY A 102 12.59 7.87 -4.65
C GLY A 102 11.11 7.44 -4.58
N GLY A 103 10.84 6.13 -4.80
CA GLY A 103 9.49 5.58 -4.90
C GLY A 103 8.69 6.08 -6.11
N PRO A 104 7.35 5.93 -6.12
CA PRO A 104 6.50 6.35 -7.24
C PRO A 104 6.39 7.87 -7.48
N GLY A 105 7.27 8.67 -6.89
CA GLY A 105 7.40 10.11 -7.16
C GLY A 105 6.29 10.98 -6.58
N GLY A 106 6.61 12.25 -6.33
CA GLY A 106 5.61 13.31 -6.11
C GLY A 106 5.04 13.46 -4.70
N ILE A 107 5.61 12.80 -3.69
CA ILE A 107 5.28 13.12 -2.29
C ILE A 107 6.08 14.33 -1.83
N GLY A 108 5.37 15.41 -1.50
CA GLY A 108 5.96 16.58 -0.86
C GLY A 108 6.50 16.25 0.54
N PRO A 109 7.19 17.20 1.18
CA PRO A 109 7.71 17.01 2.52
C PRO A 109 6.59 16.55 3.46
N LEU A 110 6.84 15.46 4.18
CA LEU A 110 5.89 14.89 5.10
C LEU A 110 6.04 15.60 6.46
N PRO A 111 4.97 16.22 6.98
CA PRO A 111 5.07 16.95 8.24
C PRO A 111 5.42 16.02 9.38
N TYR A 112 6.41 16.41 10.18
CA TYR A 112 6.84 15.69 11.37
C TYR A 112 7.47 16.64 12.37
N ASP A 113 6.87 16.78 13.55
CA ASP A 113 7.39 17.58 14.66
C ASP A 113 7.95 16.68 15.77
N PRO A 114 9.27 16.60 15.96
CA PRO A 114 9.87 15.76 16.99
C PRO A 114 9.48 16.15 18.42
N ALA A 115 9.08 17.40 18.67
CA ALA A 115 8.65 17.84 19.99
C ALA A 115 7.31 17.23 20.43
N THR A 116 6.44 16.92 19.46
CA THR A 116 5.07 16.45 19.73
C THR A 116 4.78 15.06 19.20
N GLU A 117 5.57 14.57 18.24
CA GLU A 117 5.28 13.36 17.45
C GLU A 117 6.35 12.27 17.60
N SER A 118 7.34 12.47 18.48
CA SER A 118 8.42 11.52 18.77
C SER A 118 7.97 10.17 19.33
N ALA A 119 6.75 10.09 19.87
CA ALA A 119 6.15 8.83 20.32
C ALA A 119 5.74 7.88 19.18
N GLY A 120 5.69 8.38 17.94
CA GLY A 120 5.33 7.60 16.76
C GLY A 120 4.21 8.25 15.96
N LYS A 121 4.52 8.65 14.72
CA LYS A 121 3.57 9.18 13.74
C LYS A 121 3.48 8.28 12.52
N SER A 122 2.26 8.00 12.07
CA SER A 122 2.03 7.33 10.79
C SER A 122 2.17 8.34 9.65
N LEU A 123 3.06 8.02 8.71
CA LEU A 123 3.34 8.81 7.51
C LEU A 123 2.92 8.00 6.28
N ALA A 124 2.01 8.55 5.48
CA ALA A 124 1.57 7.94 4.22
C ALA A 124 2.55 8.28 3.10
N LEU A 125 3.03 7.26 2.38
CA LEU A 125 4.03 7.40 1.31
C LEU A 125 3.34 7.50 -0.07
N GLY A 126 2.44 8.47 -0.19
CA GLY A 126 1.73 8.80 -1.44
C GLY A 126 0.55 7.88 -1.75
N ALA A 127 0.12 7.85 -3.02
CA ALA A 127 -1.03 7.06 -3.49
C ALA A 127 -0.77 5.54 -3.59
N THR A 128 0.29 5.06 -2.95
CA THR A 128 0.76 3.67 -2.98
C THR A 128 -0.02 2.74 -2.06
N GLY A 129 -0.80 3.30 -1.13
CA GLY A 129 -1.31 2.55 0.01
C GLY A 129 -0.22 2.12 1.00
N LEU A 130 1.02 2.62 0.85
CA LEU A 130 2.10 2.37 1.80
C LEU A 130 2.07 3.42 2.91
N SER A 131 2.16 2.98 4.15
CA SER A 131 2.37 3.86 5.30
C SER A 131 3.45 3.30 6.20
N VAL A 132 4.18 4.20 6.87
CA VAL A 132 5.23 3.86 7.81
C VAL A 132 5.04 4.62 9.11
N THR A 133 5.27 3.98 10.24
CA THR A 133 5.30 4.67 11.54
C THR A 133 6.73 5.09 11.85
N VAL A 134 6.91 6.39 12.10
CA VAL A 134 8.21 6.99 12.43
C VAL A 134 8.16 7.56 13.83
N SER A 135 9.16 7.21 14.64
CA SER A 135 9.41 7.77 15.97
C SER A 135 10.85 8.25 16.02
N ALA A 136 11.08 9.52 16.33
CA ALA A 136 12.40 10.14 16.32
C ALA A 136 12.44 11.43 17.16
N VAL A 137 13.56 11.62 17.85
CA VAL A 137 14.14 12.89 18.27
C VAL A 137 15.45 13.05 17.47
N PRO A 138 15.40 13.73 16.32
CA PRO A 138 16.55 13.96 15.44
C PRO A 138 17.70 14.73 16.11
#